data_AF-A0A3L7VKD8-F1
#
_entry.id   AF-A0A3L7VKD8-F1
#
_cell.length_a   1.000
_cell.length_b   1.000
_cell.length_c   1.000
_cell.angle_alpha   90.00
_cell.angle_beta   90.00
_cell.angle_gamma   90.00
#
_symmetry.space_group_name_H-M   'P 1'
#
loop_
_entity.id
_entity.type
_entity.pdbx_description
1 polymer ?
#
loop_
_entity_poly.entity_id
_entity_poly.type
_entity_poly.pdbx_seq_one_letter_code
_entity_poly.pdbx_strand_id
1 'polypeptide(L)' 'MNQHDLQARCDRLRDLSKGLAREITLWAGPDALLHFDERQNYLESIRQALRGTEGAQIILHRAIRGRSLGYPIPPDPFPN' A
#
# COMPACT_ATOMS: atom_id res chain seq x y z
N MET A 1 -16.66 -5.17 12.70
CA MET A 1 -16.00 -4.09 11.96
C MET A 1 -17.04 -3.39 11.11
N ASN A 2 -17.40 -2.17 11.51
CA ASN A 2 -18.40 -1.34 10.83
C ASN A 2 -17.78 -0.56 9.66
N GLN A 3 -18.58 0.23 8.94
CA GLN A 3 -18.10 1.01 7.79
C GLN A 3 -17.08 2.09 8.18
N HIS A 4 -17.23 2.68 9.37
CA HIS A 4 -16.31 3.69 9.89
C HIS A 4 -14.93 3.09 10.22
N ASP A 5 -14.91 1.89 10.79
CA ASP A 5 -13.68 1.14 11.06
C ASP A 5 -12.93 0.79 9.76
N LEU A 6 -13.66 0.43 8.70
CA LEU A 6 -13.11 0.16 7.37
C LEU A 6 -12.47 1.39 6.76
N GLN A 7 -13.17 2.53 6.82
CA GLN A 7 -12.66 3.81 6.32
C GLN A 7 -11.38 4.22 7.06
N ALA A 8 -11.38 4.15 8.39
CA ALA A 8 -10.20 4.46 9.21
C ALA A 8 -9.01 3.52 8.92
N ARG A 9 -9.25 2.28 8.49
CA ARG A 9 -8.19 1.39 8.01
C ARG A 9 -7.67 1.80 6.63
N CYS A 10 -8.54 2.18 5.69
CA CYS A 10 -8.11 2.73 4.39
C CYS A 10 -7.23 3.98 4.54
N ASP A 11 -7.62 4.88 5.44
CA ASP A 11 -6.87 6.12 5.72
C ASP A 11 -5.48 5.80 6.27
N ARG A 12 -5.38 4.90 7.26
CA ARG A 12 -4.09 4.45 7.80
C ARG A 12 -3.18 3.82 6.75
N LEU A 13 -3.72 2.96 5.90
CA LEU A 13 -2.94 2.37 4.79
C LEU A 13 -2.46 3.44 3.81
N ARG A 14 -3.23 4.52 3.60
CA ARG A 14 -2.83 5.61 2.69
C ARG A 14 -1.64 6.37 3.21
N ASP A 15 -1.63 6.65 4.51
CA ASP A 15 -0.54 7.38 5.13
C ASP A 15 0.74 6.53 5.21
N LEU A 16 0.61 5.22 5.43
CA LEU A 16 1.72 4.27 5.29
C LEU A 16 2.30 4.27 3.87
N SER A 17 1.45 4.19 2.84
CA SER A 17 1.91 4.25 1.44
C SER A 17 2.68 5.54 1.13
N LYS A 18 2.23 6.69 1.63
CA LYS A 18 2.94 7.97 1.47
C LYS A 18 4.31 7.96 2.17
N GLY A 19 4.38 7.41 3.38
CA GLY A 19 5.64 7.27 4.13
C GLY A 19 6.65 6.43 3.38
N LEU A 20 6.22 5.26 2.89
CA LEU A 20 7.05 4.35 2.09
C LEU A 20 7.51 4.99 0.77
N ALA A 21 6.61 5.70 0.07
CA ALA A 21 6.97 6.42 -1.14
C ALA A 21 8.02 7.51 -0.87
N ARG A 22 7.93 8.19 0.28
CA ARG A 22 8.92 9.20 0.69
C ARG A 22 10.29 8.58 0.91
N GLU A 23 10.38 7.40 1.54
CA GLU A 23 11.66 6.69 1.70
C GLU A 23 12.34 6.46 0.34
N ILE A 24 11.61 6.02 -0.69
CA ILE A 24 12.17 5.86 -2.05
C ILE A 24 12.79 7.17 -2.56
N THR A 25 12.14 8.31 -2.33
CA THR A 25 12.63 9.62 -2.79
C THR A 25 13.84 10.14 -2.01
N LEU A 26 13.94 9.82 -0.72
CA LEU A 26 15.05 10.29 0.14
C LEU A 26 16.38 9.65 -0.26
N TRP A 27 16.35 8.41 -0.76
CA TRP A 27 17.54 7.71 -1.21
C TRP A 27 18.06 8.16 -2.58
N ALA A 28 17.51 9.21 -3.21
CA ALA A 28 18.04 9.76 -4.47
C ALA A 28 19.31 10.63 -4.28
N GLY A 29 19.70 10.94 -3.05
CA GLY A 29 20.86 11.77 -2.72
C GLY A 29 22.22 11.06 -2.80
N PRO A 30 23.33 11.81 -2.82
CA PRO A 30 24.70 11.28 -2.97
C PRO A 30 25.28 10.61 -1.70
N ASP A 31 24.70 10.84 -0.51
CA ASP A 31 25.23 10.34 0.77
C ASP A 31 24.64 8.98 1.20
N ALA A 32 24.63 8.01 0.30
CA ALA A 32 24.12 6.68 0.61
C ALA A 32 25.11 5.90 1.51
N LEU A 33 24.72 5.65 2.77
CA LEU A 33 25.46 4.80 3.72
C LEU A 33 25.48 3.31 3.32
N LEU A 34 24.59 2.90 2.42
CA LEU A 34 24.46 1.53 1.93
C LEU A 34 25.26 1.33 0.63
N HIS A 35 25.83 0.13 0.48
CA HIS A 35 26.38 -0.29 -0.81
C HIS A 35 25.27 -0.39 -1.88
N PHE A 36 25.68 -0.42 -3.15
CA PHE A 36 24.73 -0.43 -4.28
C PHE A 36 23.71 -1.58 -4.18
N ASP A 37 24.17 -2.82 -3.92
CA ASP A 37 23.28 -3.99 -3.82
C ASP A 37 22.34 -3.91 -2.62
N GLU A 38 22.85 -3.46 -1.46
CA GLU A 38 22.03 -3.27 -0.26
C GLU A 38 20.94 -2.22 -0.49
N ARG A 39 21.28 -1.12 -1.17
CA ARG A 39 20.32 -0.09 -1.55
C ARG A 39 19.28 -0.63 -2.53
N GLN A 40 19.66 -1.42 -3.53
CA GLN A 40 18.70 -2.03 -4.46
C GLN A 40 17.73 -2.96 -3.72
N ASN A 41 18.24 -3.84 -2.85
CA ASN A 41 17.44 -4.76 -2.07
C ASN A 41 16.49 -4.03 -1.11
N TYR A 42 16.98 -2.98 -0.46
CA TYR A 42 16.18 -2.12 0.41
C TYR A 42 15.03 -1.43 -0.35
N LEU A 43 15.35 -0.79 -1.48
CA LEU A 43 14.35 -0.10 -2.30
C LEU A 43 13.31 -1.07 -2.89
N GLU A 44 13.73 -2.27 -3.29
CA GLU A 44 12.82 -3.31 -3.77
C GLU A 44 11.89 -3.80 -2.66
N SER A 45 12.41 -4.00 -1.44
CA SER A 45 11.60 -4.36 -0.28
C SER A 45 10.53 -3.28 0.03
N ILE A 46 10.89 -2.00 -0.06
CA ILE A 46 9.92 -0.90 0.08
C ILE A 46 8.86 -0.93 -1.02
N ARG A 47 9.25 -1.15 -2.28
CA ARG A 47 8.30 -1.24 -3.40
C ARG A 47 7.30 -2.37 -3.21
N GLN A 48 7.75 -3.53 -2.75
CA GLN A 48 6.87 -4.66 -2.45
C GLN A 48 5.89 -4.33 -1.32
N ALA A 49 6.37 -3.70 -0.24
CA ALA A 49 5.51 -3.24 0.86
C ALA A 49 4.46 -2.22 0.40
N LEU A 50 4.85 -1.29 -0.48
CA LEU A 50 3.95 -0.30 -1.07
C LEU A 50 2.84 -0.97 -1.89
N ARG A 51 3.19 -1.89 -2.79
CA ARG A 51 2.23 -2.67 -3.59
C ARG A 51 1.25 -3.46 -2.71
N GLY A 52 1.74 -4.10 -1.65
CA GLY A 52 0.89 -4.82 -0.70
C GLY A 52 -0.09 -3.90 0.03
N THR A 53 0.36 -2.71 0.40
CA THR A 53 -0.47 -1.69 1.06
C THR A 53 -1.56 -1.17 0.13
N GLU A 54 -1.23 -0.88 -1.14
CA GLU A 54 -2.19 -0.47 -2.17
C GLU A 54 -3.22 -1.57 -2.47
N GLY A 55 -2.78 -2.83 -2.57
CA GLY A 55 -3.67 -3.98 -2.74
C GLY A 55 -4.68 -4.09 -1.59
N ALA A 56 -4.22 -3.96 -0.34
CA ALA A 56 -5.10 -3.96 0.82
C ALA A 56 -6.13 -2.81 0.77
N GLN A 57 -5.72 -1.60 0.33
CA GLN A 57 -6.65 -0.48 0.17
C GLN A 57 -7.73 -0.76 -0.87
N ILE A 58 -7.37 -1.34 -2.01
CA ILE A 58 -8.32 -1.68 -3.07
C ILE A 58 -9.37 -2.66 -2.54
N ILE A 59 -8.93 -3.70 -1.82
CA ILE A 59 -9.83 -4.70 -1.22
C ILE A 59 -10.81 -4.02 -0.24
N LEU A 60 -10.30 -3.17 0.66
CA LEU A 60 -11.16 -2.47 1.62
C LEU A 60 -12.13 -1.48 0.93
N HIS A 61 -11.67 -0.73 -0.07
CA HIS A 61 -12.53 0.16 -0.86
C HIS A 61 -13.63 -0.61 -1.59
N ARG A 62 -13.31 -1.77 -2.18
CA ARG A 62 -14.30 -2.67 -2.79
C ARG A 62 -15.29 -3.19 -1.74
N ALA A 63 -14.83 -3.57 -0.55
CA ALA A 63 -15.71 -4.01 0.52
C ALA A 63 -16.67 -2.91 0.99
N ILE A 64 -16.19 -1.66 1.11
CA ILE A 64 -17.03 -0.50 1.44
C ILE A 64 -18.07 -0.25 0.33
N ARG A 65 -17.64 -0.25 -0.94
CA ARG A 65 -18.53 -0.02 -2.09
C ARG A 65 -19.56 -1.15 -2.26
N GLY A 66 -19.14 -2.41 -2.14
CA GLY A 66 -20.04 -3.57 -2.22
C GLY A 66 -21.10 -3.56 -1.12
N ARG A 67 -20.71 -3.23 0.12
CA ARG A 67 -21.66 -3.05 1.23
C ARG A 67 -22.61 -1.87 1.01
N SER A 68 -22.14 -0.78 0.42
CA SER A 68 -22.97 0.38 0.06
C SER A 68 -23.99 0.08 -1.04
N LEU A 69 -23.70 -0.86 -1.95
CA LEU A 69 -24.53 -1.17 -3.11
C LEU A 69 -25.34 -2.47 -2.94
N GLY A 70 -25.14 -3.22 -1.85
CA GLY A 70 -25.79 -4.52 -1.63
C GLY A 70 -25.31 -5.65 -2.55
N TYR A 71 -24.20 -5.46 -3.27
CA TYR A 71 -23.66 -6.45 -4.22
C TYR A 71 -22.51 -7.28 -3.61
N PRO A 72 -22.37 -8.55 -4.00
CA PRO A 72 -21.20 -9.35 -3.66
C PRO A 72 -19.94 -8.72 -4.26
N ILE A 73 -18.84 -8.75 -3.50
CA ILE A 73 -17.55 -8.19 -3.90
C ILE A 73 -17.04 -9.02 -5.10
N PRO A 74 -16.81 -8.42 -6.28
CA PRO A 74 -16.28 -9.15 -7.42
C PRO A 74 -14.86 -9.66 -7.12
N PRO A 75 -14.46 -10.82 -7.65
CA PRO A 75 -13.14 -11.42 -7.40
C PRO A 75 -12.02 -10.49 -7.85
N ASP A 76 -10.88 -10.58 -7.18
CA ASP A 76 -9.73 -9.72 -7.46
C ASP A 76 -9.22 -9.96 -8.89
N PRO A 77 -9.17 -8.93 -9.77
CA PRO A 77 -8.66 -9.07 -11.13
C PRO A 77 -7.13 -9.22 -11.19
N PHE A 78 -6.43 -9.05 -10.06
CA PHE A 78 -4.99 -9.27 -9.97
C PHE A 78 -4.69 -10.33 -8.91
N PRO A 79 -4.92 -11.62 -9.22
CA PRO A 79 -4.29 -12.67 -8.44
C PRO A 79 -2.77 -12.56 -8.65
N ASN A 80 -2.01 -12.52 -7.56
CA ASN A 80 -0.56 -12.63 -7.59
C ASN A 80 -0.11 -13.86 -8.40
#